data_AF-A0A958WL97-F1
#
_entry.id   AF-A0A958WL97-F1
#
_cell.length_a   1.000
_cell.length_b   1.000
_cell.length_c   1.000
_cell.angle_alpha   90.00
_cell.angle_beta   90.00
_cell.angle_gamma   90.00
#
_symmetry.space_group_name_H-M   'P 1'
#
loop_
_entity.id
_entity.type
_entity.pdbx_description
1 polymer ?
#
loop_
_entity_poly.entity_id
_entity_poly.type
_entity_poly.pdbx_seq_one_letter_code
_entity_poly.pdbx_strand_id
1 'polypeptide(L)'
;MLTAIACQDGSNQIVMSREDMAAYLIDIHIAEAQVQNLRLKKDSAEVVFKIYEDYLLEKNGITDSLFISSYNYYLQHPKELEEIYAIVVDSISVRSSVDEVQK
;
A
#
# COMPACT_ATOMS: atom_id res chain seq x y z
N MET A 1 -10.82 -22.55 -39.75
CA MET A 1 -10.96 -21.23 -39.12
C MET A 1 -11.08 -21.45 -37.62
N LEU A 2 -9.98 -21.36 -36.87
CA LEU A 2 -10.05 -21.35 -35.40
C LEU A 2 -10.48 -19.94 -34.99
N THR A 3 -11.73 -19.81 -34.55
CA THR A 3 -12.18 -18.61 -33.84
C THR A 3 -11.60 -18.67 -32.43
N ALA A 4 -10.53 -17.91 -32.21
CA ALA A 4 -10.09 -17.59 -30.86
C ALA A 4 -11.18 -16.74 -30.21
N ILE A 5 -11.85 -17.29 -29.21
CA ILE A 5 -12.72 -16.54 -28.31
C ILE A 5 -11.77 -15.65 -27.50
N ALA A 6 -11.64 -14.40 -27.94
CA ALA A 6 -11.04 -13.37 -27.12
C ALA A 6 -11.96 -13.19 -25.91
N CYS A 7 -11.44 -13.48 -24.71
CA CYS A 7 -12.12 -13.14 -23.48
C CYS A 7 -12.18 -11.61 -23.43
N GLN A 8 -13.33 -11.03 -23.76
CA GLN A 8 -13.67 -9.66 -23.38
C GLN A 8 -13.90 -9.70 -21.87
N ASP A 9 -12.83 -9.56 -21.10
CA ASP A 9 -12.95 -9.39 -19.66
C ASP A 9 -13.41 -7.95 -19.39
N GLY A 10 -14.71 -7.73 -19.52
CA GLY A 10 -15.38 -6.57 -18.95
C GLY A 10 -15.54 -6.76 -17.44
N SER A 11 -14.45 -7.06 -16.73
CA SER A 11 -14.47 -7.14 -15.28
C SER A 11 -14.59 -5.72 -14.73
N ASN A 12 -15.71 -5.43 -14.08
CA ASN A 12 -15.85 -4.27 -13.21
C ASN A 12 -14.89 -4.48 -12.03
N GLN A 13 -13.61 -4.17 -12.23
CA GLN A 13 -12.57 -4.36 -11.23
C GLN A 13 -12.86 -3.42 -10.06
N ILE A 14 -13.09 -3.99 -8.88
CA ILE A 14 -13.19 -3.22 -7.65
C ILE A 14 -11.78 -2.76 -7.31
N VAL A 15 -11.55 -1.45 -7.40
CA VAL A 15 -10.27 -0.79 -7.14
C VAL A 15 -10.46 0.14 -5.94
N MET A 16 -9.51 0.13 -5.00
CA MET A 16 -9.46 1.08 -3.88
C MET A 16 -9.43 2.51 -4.42
N SER A 17 -10.09 3.45 -3.72
CA SER A 17 -9.94 4.87 -4.05
C SER A 17 -8.48 5.31 -3.89
N ARG A 18 -8.10 6.42 -4.53
CA ARG A 18 -6.73 6.95 -4.43
C ARG A 18 -6.42 7.36 -2.99
N GLU A 19 -7.41 7.89 -2.31
CA GLU A 19 -7.34 8.32 -0.92
C GLU A 19 -7.15 7.12 0.02
N ASP A 20 -7.92 6.04 -0.16
CA ASP A 20 -7.77 4.81 0.64
C ASP A 20 -6.42 4.12 0.37
N MET A 21 -5.98 4.09 -0.90
CA MET A 21 -4.68 3.55 -1.28
C MET A 21 -3.54 4.36 -0.65
N ALA A 22 -3.59 5.69 -0.73
CA ALA A 22 -2.59 6.55 -0.11
C ALA A 22 -2.56 6.37 1.42
N ALA A 23 -3.72 6.34 2.08
CA ALA A 23 -3.82 6.13 3.52
C ALA A 23 -3.21 4.78 3.95
N TYR A 24 -3.51 3.71 3.21
CA TYR A 24 -2.96 2.39 3.51
C TYR A 24 -1.45 2.31 3.26
N LEU A 25 -0.94 2.89 2.17
CA LEU A 25 0.50 2.95 1.90
C LEU A 25 1.26 3.73 2.98
N ILE A 26 0.69 4.81 3.49
CA ILE A 26 1.26 5.57 4.63
C ILE A 26 1.36 4.66 5.87
N ASP A 27 0.28 3.96 6.22
CA ASP A 27 0.25 3.03 7.36
C ASP A 27 1.33 1.93 7.20
N ILE A 28 1.49 1.38 5.99
CA ILE A 28 2.51 0.36 5.68
C ILE A 28 3.92 0.91 5.85
N HIS A 29 4.23 2.10 5.33
CA HIS A 29 5.56 2.70 5.48
C HIS A 29 5.89 3.03 6.94
N ILE A 30 4.90 3.46 7.72
CA ILE A 30 5.07 3.68 9.17
C ILE A 30 5.37 2.35 9.88
N ALA A 31 4.61 1.30 9.57
CA ALA A 31 4.85 -0.03 10.14
C ALA A 31 6.24 -0.56 9.77
N GLU A 32 6.66 -0.39 8.53
CA GLU A 32 8.01 -0.77 8.08
C GLU A 32 9.09 -0.02 8.88
N ALA A 33 8.97 1.30 9.02
CA ALA A 33 9.91 2.10 9.80
C ALA A 33 9.94 1.67 11.28
N GLN A 34 8.79 1.35 11.88
CA GLN A 34 8.70 0.84 13.25
C GLN A 34 9.44 -0.49 13.39
N VAL A 35 9.23 -1.43 12.46
CA VAL A 35 9.93 -2.73 12.46
C VAL A 35 11.44 -2.56 12.26
N GLN A 36 11.85 -1.67 11.36
CA GLN A 36 13.28 -1.36 11.14
C GLN A 36 13.93 -0.79 12.42
N ASN A 37 13.21 0.05 13.18
CA ASN A 37 13.70 0.60 14.45
C ASN A 37 13.90 -0.45 15.56
N LEU A 38 13.28 -1.63 15.45
CA LEU A 38 13.53 -2.75 16.36
C LEU A 38 14.91 -3.41 16.15
N ARG A 39 15.59 -3.11 15.04
CA ARG A 39 16.95 -3.62 14.71
C ARG A 39 17.06 -5.14 14.76
N LEU A 40 15.98 -5.83 14.37
CA LEU A 40 15.90 -7.29 14.32
C LEU A 40 16.74 -7.84 13.14
N LYS A 41 17.07 -9.14 13.20
CA LYS A 41 17.56 -9.87 12.02
C LYS A 41 16.47 -9.89 10.95
N LYS A 42 16.86 -9.94 9.67
CA LYS A 42 15.95 -9.90 8.51
C LYS A 42 14.75 -10.84 8.66
N ASP A 43 15.01 -12.13 8.91
CA ASP A 43 13.94 -13.14 9.01
C ASP A 43 12.96 -12.84 10.15
N SER A 44 13.46 -12.32 11.27
CA SER A 44 12.62 -11.91 12.40
C SER A 44 11.85 -10.63 12.10
N ALA A 45 12.46 -9.67 11.42
CA ALA A 45 11.81 -8.44 10.98
C ALA A 45 10.65 -8.74 10.02
N GLU A 46 10.83 -9.67 9.09
CA GLU A 46 9.79 -10.09 8.13
C GLU A 46 8.56 -10.70 8.83
N VAL A 47 8.77 -11.57 9.82
CA VAL A 47 7.68 -12.13 10.62
C VAL A 47 6.94 -11.04 11.40
N VAL A 48 7.66 -10.10 12.00
CA VAL A 48 7.03 -9.00 12.75
C VAL A 48 6.27 -8.07 11.79
N PHE A 49 6.84 -7.74 10.64
CA PHE A 49 6.17 -6.92 9.64
C PHE A 49 4.87 -7.58 9.15
N LYS A 50 4.86 -8.90 8.96
CA LYS A 50 3.64 -9.63 8.57
C LYS A 50 2.51 -9.48 9.58
N ILE A 51 2.83 -9.49 10.88
CA ILE A 51 1.85 -9.26 11.95
C ILE A 51 1.26 -7.84 11.86
N TYR A 52 2.10 -6.83 11.56
CA TYR A 52 1.64 -5.46 11.36
C TYR A 52 0.77 -5.33 10.12
N GLU A 53 1.18 -5.93 9.00
CA GLU A 53 0.42 -5.93 7.74
C GLU A 53 -0.97 -6.53 7.94
N ASP A 54 -1.06 -7.71 8.57
CA ASP A 54 -2.35 -8.38 8.83
C ASP A 54 -3.25 -7.49 9.72
N TYR A 55 -2.69 -6.86 10.76
CA TYR A 55 -3.42 -5.91 11.59
C TYR A 55 -3.90 -4.68 10.80
N LEU A 56 -3.07 -4.14 9.89
CA LEU A 56 -3.42 -2.98 9.09
C LEU A 56 -4.53 -3.30 8.06
N LEU A 57 -4.50 -4.48 7.46
CA LEU A 57 -5.57 -4.97 6.58
C LEU A 57 -6.90 -5.02 7.34
N GLU A 58 -6.91 -5.62 8.53
CA GLU A 58 -8.11 -5.69 9.38
C GLU A 58 -8.59 -4.30 9.82
N LYS A 59 -7.68 -3.44 10.28
CA LYS A 59 -7.98 -2.07 10.74
C LYS A 59 -8.64 -1.23 9.65
N ASN A 60 -8.20 -1.39 8.41
CA ASN A 60 -8.71 -0.62 7.26
C ASN A 60 -9.88 -1.32 6.55
N GLY A 61 -10.30 -2.52 7.00
CA GLY A 61 -11.41 -3.25 6.40
C GLY A 61 -11.13 -3.72 4.96
N ILE A 62 -9.86 -3.93 4.62
CA ILE A 62 -9.42 -4.31 3.28
C ILE A 62 -8.89 -5.74 3.26
N THR A 63 -8.98 -6.38 2.10
CA THR A 63 -8.37 -7.69 1.88
C THR A 63 -7.05 -7.53 1.14
N ASP A 64 -6.12 -8.45 1.38
CA ASP A 64 -4.84 -8.52 0.64
C ASP A 64 -5.06 -8.54 -0.88
N SER A 65 -6.03 -9.34 -1.35
CA SER A 65 -6.39 -9.42 -2.76
C SER A 65 -6.85 -8.08 -3.36
N LEU A 66 -7.64 -7.30 -2.62
CA LEU A 66 -8.14 -6.00 -3.07
C LEU A 66 -6.99 -4.99 -3.14
N PHE A 67 -6.10 -4.98 -2.15
CA PHE A 67 -4.92 -4.14 -2.17
C PHE A 67 -4.03 -4.47 -3.37
N ILE A 68 -3.68 -5.76 -3.56
CA ILE A 68 -2.81 -6.20 -4.65
C ILE A 68 -3.44 -5.89 -6.01
N SER A 69 -4.72 -6.16 -6.22
CA SER A 69 -5.39 -5.86 -7.49
C SER A 69 -5.43 -4.35 -7.77
N SER A 70 -5.71 -3.55 -6.75
CA SER A 70 -5.75 -2.09 -6.86
C SER A 70 -4.37 -1.50 -7.14
N TYR A 71 -3.34 -2.01 -6.47
CA TYR A 71 -1.96 -1.57 -6.71
C TYR A 71 -1.51 -1.90 -8.15
N ASN A 72 -1.82 -3.10 -8.63
CA ASN A 72 -1.56 -3.50 -10.02
C ASN A 72 -2.33 -2.67 -11.05
N TYR A 73 -3.55 -2.20 -10.71
CA TYR A 73 -4.27 -1.23 -11.52
C TYR A 73 -3.49 0.09 -11.58
N TYR A 74 -3.09 0.67 -10.45
CA TYR A 74 -2.39 1.95 -10.43
C TYR A 74 -1.01 1.90 -11.10
N LEU A 75 -0.31 0.77 -11.09
CA LEU A 75 0.93 0.58 -11.86
C LEU A 75 0.74 0.77 -13.38
N GLN A 76 -0.48 0.54 -13.89
CA GLN A 76 -0.83 0.77 -15.29
C GLN A 76 -1.39 2.19 -15.55
N HIS A 77 -1.65 2.95 -14.48
CA HIS A 77 -2.22 4.30 -14.51
C HIS A 77 -1.27 5.30 -13.84
N PRO A 78 -0.13 5.62 -14.48
CA PRO A 78 0.98 6.33 -13.84
C PRO A 78 0.61 7.71 -13.29
N LYS A 79 -0.34 8.43 -13.91
CA LYS A 79 -0.81 9.73 -13.39
C LYS A 79 -1.54 9.58 -12.05
N GLU A 80 -2.40 8.57 -11.93
CA GLU A 80 -3.12 8.30 -10.70
C GLU A 80 -2.17 7.82 -9.60
N LEU A 81 -1.19 6.98 -9.97
CA LEU A 81 -0.15 6.53 -9.05
C LEU A 81 0.74 7.70 -8.56
N GLU A 82 1.06 8.65 -9.43
CA GLU A 82 1.80 9.86 -9.08
C GLU A 82 1.03 10.70 -8.04
N GLU A 83 -0.27 10.90 -8.24
CA GLU A 83 -1.12 11.61 -7.27
C GLU A 83 -1.18 10.89 -5.92
N ILE A 84 -1.29 9.55 -5.91
CA ILE A 84 -1.22 8.74 -4.68
C ILE A 84 0.11 8.97 -3.97
N TYR A 85 1.23 8.85 -4.68
CA TYR A 85 2.55 9.00 -4.08
C TYR A 85 2.86 10.44 -3.63
N ALA A 86 2.29 11.46 -4.27
CA ALA A 86 2.37 12.83 -3.78
C ALA A 86 1.77 12.95 -2.37
N ILE A 87 0.60 12.34 -2.14
CA ILE A 87 -0.05 12.31 -0.81
C ILE A 87 0.81 11.54 0.20
N VAL A 88 1.37 10.39 -0.20
CA VAL A 88 2.22 9.57 0.67
C VAL A 88 3.46 10.34 1.11
N VAL A 89 4.19 10.93 0.16
CA VAL A 89 5.43 11.67 0.42
C VAL A 89 5.16 12.90 1.29
N ASP A 90 4.11 13.66 0.99
CA ASP A 90 3.73 14.84 1.79
C ASP A 90 3.40 14.42 3.23
N SER A 91 2.63 13.36 3.40
CA SER A 91 2.22 12.87 4.73
C SER A 91 3.39 12.36 5.57
N ILE A 92 4.32 11.62 4.96
CA ILE A 92 5.51 11.12 5.65
C ILE A 92 6.44 12.28 5.99
N SER A 93 6.67 13.22 5.07
CA SER A 93 7.57 14.37 5.28
C SER A 93 7.12 15.26 6.44
N VAL A 94 5.81 15.50 6.54
CA VAL A 94 5.23 16.25 7.67
C VAL A 94 5.49 15.52 8.99
N ARG A 95 5.29 14.19 9.05
CA ARG A 95 5.48 13.40 10.27
C ARG A 95 6.94 13.34 10.70
N SER A 96 7.86 13.11 9.76
CA SER A 96 9.30 13.13 10.05
C SER A 96 9.77 14.49 10.57
N SER A 97 9.26 15.58 10.01
CA SER A 97 9.58 16.94 10.49
C SER A 97 9.04 17.20 11.91
N VAL A 98 7.90 16.62 12.27
CA VAL A 98 7.33 16.71 13.63
C VAL A 98 8.17 15.91 14.64
N ASP A 99 8.66 14.73 14.25
CA ASP A 99 9.52 13.90 15.11
C ASP A 99 10.87 14.58 15.43
N GLU A 100 11.39 15.41 14.52
CA GLU A 100 12.62 16.20 14.76
C GLU A 100 12.41 17.35 15.77
N VAL A 101 11.21 17.94 15.83
CA VAL A 101 10.89 19.06 16.73
C VAL A 101 10.70 18.61 18.18
N GLN A 102 10.49 17.31 18.43
CA GLN A 102 10.27 16.75 19.77
C GLN A 102 11.51 16.07 20.40
N LYS A 103 12.70 16.18 19.78
CA LYS A 103 13.98 15.78 20.38
C LYS A 103 14.73 16.94 21.00
#